data_AF-A0A1M4M833-F1
#
_entry.id   AF-A0A1M4M833-F1
#
_cell.length_a   1.000
_cell.length_b   1.000
_cell.length_c   1.000
_cell.angle_alpha   90.00
_cell.angle_beta   90.00
_cell.angle_gamma   90.00
#
_symmetry.space_group_name_H-M   'P 1'
#
loop_
_entity.id
_entity.type
_entity.pdbx_description
1 polymer ?
#
loop_
_entity_poly.entity_id
_entity_poly.type
_entity_poly.pdbx_seq_one_letter_code
_entity_poly.pdbx_strand_id
1 'polypeptide(L)'
;MKYKSFSSFLVSKRDAINLTNSKLASLANISAVYLGEIIKKKKNPPDKKTQYALAEALQLSEEEKVEFFDLAASERREIPVDIYDYLLEREDLLEEIRAKKMDEGKEEHHEKGKTNKEIN
;
A
#
# COMPACT_ATOMS: atom_id res chain seq x y z
N MET A 1 3.31 11.68 -6.32
CA MET A 1 2.11 10.86 -6.57
C MET A 1 1.00 11.73 -7.12
N LYS A 2 0.28 11.24 -8.13
CA LYS A 2 -0.79 11.98 -8.81
C LYS A 2 -2.06 12.04 -7.96
N TYR A 3 -2.25 11.06 -7.08
CA TYR A 3 -3.41 10.93 -6.22
C TYR A 3 -3.04 11.08 -4.74
N LYS A 4 -3.96 11.65 -3.93
CA LYS A 4 -3.75 11.93 -2.50
C LYS A 4 -4.21 10.79 -1.58
N SER A 5 -4.95 9.82 -2.12
CA SER A 5 -5.53 8.71 -1.36
C SER A 5 -6.00 7.58 -2.27
N PHE A 6 -6.13 6.39 -1.71
CA PHE A 6 -6.66 5.21 -2.37
C PHE A 6 -8.06 5.48 -2.96
N SER A 7 -8.95 6.09 -2.18
CA SER A 7 -10.31 6.39 -2.66
C SER A 7 -10.33 7.38 -3.81
N SER A 8 -9.47 8.40 -3.80
CA SER A 8 -9.37 9.37 -4.90
C SER A 8 -8.85 8.74 -6.20
N PHE A 9 -7.89 7.82 -6.09
CA PHE A 9 -7.41 7.04 -7.24
C PHE A 9 -8.53 6.17 -7.80
N LEU A 10 -9.20 5.40 -6.93
CA LEU A 10 -10.26 4.48 -7.32
C LEU A 10 -11.40 5.20 -8.05
N VAL A 11 -11.85 6.35 -7.52
CA VAL A 11 -12.89 7.17 -8.17
C VAL A 11 -12.41 7.68 -9.53
N SER A 12 -11.18 8.21 -9.62
CA SER A 12 -10.65 8.73 -10.87
C SER A 12 -10.51 7.67 -11.96
N LYS A 13 -10.02 6.47 -11.63
CA LYS A 13 -9.87 5.38 -12.60
C LYS A 13 -11.22 4.82 -13.02
N ARG A 14 -12.14 4.62 -12.07
CA ARG A 14 -13.51 4.20 -12.34
C ARG A 14 -14.19 5.13 -13.35
N ASP A 15 -14.08 6.44 -13.14
CA ASP A 15 -14.71 7.45 -13.99
C ASP A 15 -14.07 7.52 -15.38
N ALA A 16 -12.75 7.32 -15.48
CA ALA A 16 -12.05 7.27 -16.76
C ALA A 16 -12.55 6.15 -17.69
N ILE A 17 -13.02 5.03 -17.12
CA ILE A 17 -13.61 3.91 -17.87
C ILE A 17 -15.15 3.87 -17.81
N ASN A 18 -15.79 4.98 -17.40
CA ASN A 18 -17.24 5.16 -17.35
C ASN A 18 -18.01 4.11 -16.53
N LEU A 19 -17.40 3.61 -15.44
CA LEU A 19 -18.09 2.68 -14.55
C LEU A 19 -18.86 3.40 -13.44
N THR A 20 -20.01 2.83 -13.09
CA THR A 20 -20.71 3.20 -11.84
C THR A 20 -20.10 2.47 -10.65
N ASN A 21 -20.33 2.97 -9.43
CA ASN A 21 -19.94 2.26 -8.21
C ASN A 21 -20.51 0.84 -8.16
N SER A 22 -21.79 0.68 -8.49
CA SER A 22 -22.44 -0.63 -8.47
C SER A 22 -21.81 -1.60 -9.47
N LYS A 23 -21.43 -1.10 -10.66
CA LYS A 23 -20.79 -1.93 -11.68
C LYS A 23 -19.37 -2.32 -11.27
N LEU A 24 -18.57 -1.39 -10.76
CA LEU A 24 -17.23 -1.68 -10.25
C LEU A 24 -17.27 -2.69 -9.10
N ALA A 25 -18.18 -2.50 -8.13
CA ALA A 25 -18.35 -3.43 -7.02
C ALA A 25 -18.71 -4.84 -7.51
N SER A 26 -19.63 -4.93 -8.47
CA SER A 26 -20.01 -6.22 -9.08
C SER A 26 -18.83 -6.90 -9.80
N LEU A 27 -18.01 -6.15 -10.55
CA LEU A 27 -16.84 -6.70 -11.25
C LEU A 27 -15.77 -7.19 -10.26
N ALA A 28 -15.56 -6.46 -9.17
CA ALA A 28 -14.62 -6.83 -8.12
C ALA A 28 -15.20 -7.86 -7.11
N ASN A 29 -16.41 -8.37 -7.36
CA ASN A 29 -17.11 -9.33 -6.50
C ASN A 29 -17.24 -8.88 -5.03
N ILE A 30 -17.60 -7.60 -4.83
CA ILE A 30 -17.88 -7.00 -3.52
C ILE A 30 -19.23 -6.29 -3.52
N SER A 31 -19.76 -5.96 -2.33
CA SER A 31 -21.01 -5.20 -2.25
C SER A 31 -20.80 -3.73 -2.62
N ALA A 32 -21.79 -3.12 -3.29
CA ALA A 32 -21.78 -1.69 -3.60
C ALA A 32 -21.73 -0.82 -2.32
N VAL A 33 -22.32 -1.32 -1.22
CA VAL A 33 -22.24 -0.68 0.10
C VAL A 33 -20.79 -0.63 0.58
N TYR A 34 -20.09 -1.76 0.55
CA TYR A 34 -18.69 -1.84 1.00
C TYR A 34 -17.77 -0.95 0.16
N LEU A 35 -17.91 -0.97 -1.17
CA LEU A 35 -17.16 -0.05 -2.05
C LEU A 35 -17.47 1.41 -1.71
N GLY A 36 -18.73 1.74 -1.43
CA GLY A 36 -19.14 3.07 -1.00
C GLY A 36 -18.51 3.50 0.34
N GLU A 37 -18.35 2.58 1.29
CA GLU A 37 -17.66 2.84 2.55
C GLU A 37 -16.16 3.11 2.35
N ILE A 38 -15.50 2.36 1.46
CA ILE A 38 -14.10 2.59 1.07
C ILE A 38 -13.95 3.97 0.43
N ILE A 39 -14.81 4.31 -0.54
CA ILE A 39 -14.75 5.61 -1.23
C ILE A 39 -14.93 6.77 -0.25
N LYS A 40 -15.86 6.62 0.70
CA LYS A 40 -16.12 7.60 1.77
C LYS A 40 -15.08 7.56 2.89
N LYS A 41 -14.02 6.75 2.78
CA LYS A 41 -12.95 6.58 3.78
C LYS A 41 -13.47 6.15 5.16
N LYS A 42 -14.62 5.47 5.21
CA LYS A 42 -15.16 4.86 6.44
C LYS A 42 -14.52 3.49 6.73
N LYS A 43 -13.98 2.86 5.70
CA LYS A 43 -13.20 1.63 5.75
C LYS A 43 -11.85 1.91 5.11
N ASN A 44 -10.81 1.26 5.65
CA ASN A 44 -9.49 1.23 5.03
C ASN A 44 -9.56 0.56 3.65
N PRO A 45 -8.53 0.74 2.80
CA PRO A 45 -8.38 -0.07 1.60
C PRO A 45 -8.57 -1.56 1.90
N PRO A 46 -9.15 -2.32 0.98
CA PRO A 46 -9.62 -3.66 1.28
C PRO A 46 -8.47 -4.67 1.38
N ASP A 47 -8.77 -5.94 1.64
CA ASP A 47 -7.76 -7.00 1.69
C ASP A 47 -7.08 -7.26 0.34
N LYS A 48 -5.98 -8.03 0.36
CA LYS A 48 -5.22 -8.44 -0.82
C LYS A 48 -6.09 -8.93 -1.97
N LYS A 49 -7.00 -9.88 -1.71
CA LYS A 49 -7.84 -10.48 -2.73
C LYS A 49 -8.70 -9.42 -3.43
N THR A 50 -9.27 -8.52 -2.65
CA THR A 50 -10.14 -7.45 -3.14
C THR A 50 -9.34 -6.36 -3.84
N GLN A 51 -8.11 -6.05 -3.39
CA GLN A 51 -7.22 -5.11 -4.08
C GLN A 51 -6.94 -5.59 -5.50
N TYR A 52 -6.53 -6.85 -5.69
CA TYR A 52 -6.33 -7.40 -7.03
C TYR A 52 -7.63 -7.39 -7.86
N ALA A 53 -8.76 -7.81 -7.28
CA ALA A 53 -10.04 -7.80 -7.99
C ALA A 53 -10.45 -6.39 -8.46
N LEU A 54 -10.19 -5.35 -7.65
CA LEU A 54 -10.43 -3.96 -8.03
C LEU A 54 -9.46 -3.48 -9.11
N ALA A 55 -8.18 -3.82 -9.02
CA ALA A 55 -7.18 -3.47 -10.03
C ALA A 55 -7.54 -4.04 -11.41
N GLU A 56 -7.95 -5.32 -11.45
CA GLU A 56 -8.42 -5.97 -12.67
C GLU A 56 -9.75 -5.36 -13.18
N ALA A 57 -10.72 -5.12 -12.29
CA ALA A 57 -11.98 -4.49 -12.66
C ALA A 57 -11.82 -3.06 -13.21
N LEU A 58 -10.80 -2.34 -12.76
CA LEU A 58 -10.42 -1.02 -13.24
C LEU A 58 -9.56 -1.04 -14.50
N GLN A 59 -9.14 -2.21 -14.97
CA GLN A 59 -8.27 -2.39 -16.14
C GLN A 59 -6.97 -1.58 -16.03
N LEU A 60 -6.36 -1.60 -14.83
CA LEU A 60 -5.15 -0.82 -14.56
C LEU A 60 -3.95 -1.35 -15.35
N SER A 61 -3.15 -0.42 -15.89
CA SER A 61 -1.80 -0.77 -16.38
C SER A 61 -0.88 -1.19 -15.23
N GLU A 62 0.27 -1.78 -15.54
CA GLU A 62 1.23 -2.18 -14.51
C GLU A 62 1.73 -0.98 -13.68
N GLU A 63 1.97 0.17 -14.30
CA GLU A 63 2.35 1.39 -13.59
C GLU A 63 1.22 1.91 -12.68
N GLU A 64 -0.02 1.77 -13.14
CA GLU A 64 -1.20 2.15 -12.36
C GLU A 64 -1.46 1.18 -11.19
N LYS A 65 -1.16 -0.11 -11.36
CA LYS A 65 -1.21 -1.11 -10.29
C LYS A 65 -0.22 -0.77 -9.19
N VAL A 66 1.01 -0.38 -9.53
CA VAL A 66 2.01 0.06 -8.54
C VAL A 66 1.47 1.24 -7.72
N GLU A 67 1.00 2.31 -8.36
CA GLU A 67 0.45 3.47 -7.63
C GLU A 67 -0.79 3.07 -6.80
N PHE A 68 -1.63 2.17 -7.31
CA PHE A 68 -2.82 1.67 -6.60
C PHE A 68 -2.46 0.89 -5.33
N PHE A 69 -1.51 -0.05 -5.41
CA PHE A 69 -1.09 -0.87 -4.28
C PHE A 69 -0.29 -0.06 -3.26
N ASP A 70 0.54 0.90 -3.69
CA ASP A 70 1.23 1.84 -2.81
C ASP A 70 0.24 2.67 -1.98
N LEU A 71 -0.80 3.21 -2.61
CA LEU A 71 -1.82 3.99 -1.91
C LEU A 71 -2.60 3.12 -0.92
N ALA A 72 -2.91 1.87 -1.30
CA ALA A 72 -3.59 0.94 -0.41
C ALA A 72 -2.73 0.61 0.82
N ALA A 73 -1.47 0.27 0.59
CA ALA A 73 -0.48 -0.07 1.61
C ALA A 73 -0.22 1.08 2.58
N SER A 74 -0.02 2.29 2.04
CA SER A 74 0.21 3.50 2.84
C SER A 74 -0.94 3.78 3.81
N GLU A 75 -2.20 3.68 3.36
CA GLU A 75 -3.36 3.92 4.23
C GLU A 75 -3.59 2.77 5.24
N ARG A 76 -3.18 1.55 4.89
CA ARG A 76 -3.24 0.38 5.79
C ARG A 76 -2.04 0.29 6.75
N ARG A 77 -0.97 1.07 6.52
CA ARG A 77 0.35 0.92 7.17
C ARG A 77 0.91 -0.49 7.00
N GLU A 78 0.76 -1.02 5.79
CA GLU A 78 1.26 -2.32 5.37
C GLU A 78 2.23 -2.11 4.20
N ILE A 79 2.82 -3.18 3.67
CA ILE A 79 3.54 -3.15 2.39
C ILE A 79 2.57 -3.39 1.23
N PRO A 80 2.87 -2.90 0.01
CA PRO A 80 2.10 -3.21 -1.20
C PRO A 80 1.91 -4.71 -1.41
N VAL A 81 0.73 -5.10 -1.88
CA VAL A 81 0.33 -6.52 -1.95
C VAL A 81 1.12 -7.32 -2.98
N ASP A 82 1.54 -6.66 -4.06
CA ASP A 82 2.44 -7.17 -5.09
C ASP A 82 3.85 -7.39 -4.53
N ILE A 83 4.36 -6.44 -3.72
CA ILE A 83 5.64 -6.61 -3.03
C ILE A 83 5.56 -7.73 -2.00
N TYR A 84 4.48 -7.82 -1.24
CA TYR A 84 4.26 -8.91 -0.28
C TYR A 84 4.33 -10.27 -0.97
N ASP A 85 3.67 -10.42 -2.12
CA ASP A 85 3.66 -11.67 -2.88
C ASP A 85 5.03 -12.03 -3.41
N TYR A 86 5.74 -11.05 -3.96
CA TYR A 86 7.10 -11.25 -4.42
C TYR A 86 8.06 -11.66 -3.29
N LEU A 87 7.92 -11.07 -2.10
CA LEU A 87 8.73 -11.42 -0.94
C LEU A 87 8.43 -12.81 -0.38
N LEU A 88 7.18 -13.29 -0.48
CA LEU A 88 6.83 -14.65 -0.05
C LEU A 88 7.57 -15.74 -0.86
N GLU A 89 7.96 -15.43 -2.09
CA GLU A 89 8.67 -16.36 -2.98
C GLU A 89 10.20 -16.23 -2.88
N ARG A 90 10.70 -15.31 -2.06
CA ARG A 90 12.13 -14.91 -2.03
C ARG A 90 12.68 -14.81 -0.61
N GLU A 91 13.05 -15.97 -0.07
CA GLU A 91 13.65 -16.07 1.27
C GLU A 91 14.95 -15.25 1.39
N ASP A 92 15.76 -15.20 0.33
CA ASP A 92 16.99 -14.42 0.26
C ASP A 92 16.74 -12.92 0.50
N LEU A 93 15.69 -12.35 -0.09
CA LEU A 93 15.33 -10.95 0.12
C LEU A 93 14.83 -10.69 1.55
N LEU A 94 14.14 -11.66 2.15
CA LEU A 94 13.71 -11.56 3.55
C LEU A 94 14.93 -11.54 4.49
N GLU A 95 15.94 -12.36 4.22
CA GLU A 95 17.20 -12.37 4.96
C GLU A 95 17.96 -11.04 4.81
N GLU A 96 18.06 -10.51 3.60
CA GLU A 96 18.69 -9.20 3.36
C GLU A 96 18.00 -8.06 4.10
N ILE A 97 16.66 -8.03 4.09
CA ILE A 97 15.87 -7.03 4.82
C ILE A 97 16.11 -7.16 6.33
N ARG A 98 16.17 -8.38 6.86
CA ARG A 98 16.47 -8.63 8.29
C ARG A 98 17.87 -8.15 8.66
N ALA A 99 18.87 -8.46 7.83
CA ALA A 99 20.25 -8.03 8.04
C ALA A 99 20.35 -6.50 8.10
N LYS A 100 19.76 -5.80 7.11
CA LYS A 100 19.72 -4.32 7.10
C LYS A 100 19.09 -3.73 8.35
N LYS A 101 17.94 -4.26 8.77
CA LYS A 101 17.26 -3.82 10.00
C LYS A 101 18.14 -4.01 11.26
N MET A 102 18.93 -5.08 11.32
CA MET A 102 19.83 -5.34 12.45
C MET A 102 21.05 -4.39 12.45
N ASP A 103 21.48 -3.93 11.27
CA ASP A 103 22.59 -2.98 11.15
C ASP A 103 22.15 -1.53 11.44
N GLU A 104 20.95 -1.12 11.02
CA GLU A 104 20.36 0.19 11.38
C GLU A 104 20.30 0.41 12.90
N GLY A 105 19.99 -0.65 13.66
CA GLY A 105 19.96 -0.60 15.13
C GLY A 105 21.33 -0.38 15.79
N LYS A 106 22.45 -0.56 15.08
CA LYS A 106 23.81 -0.36 15.63
C LYS A 106 24.28 1.09 15.53
N GLU A 107 23.75 1.87 14.58
CA GLU A 107 24.13 3.27 14.39
C GLU A 107 23.52 4.19 15.48
N GLU A 108 22.30 3.90 15.94
CA GLU A 108 21.62 4.69 16.99
C GLU A 108 22.32 4.64 18.36
N HIS A 109 23.16 3.64 18.62
CA HIS A 109 23.88 3.49 19.89
C HIS A 109 25.19 4.26 19.95
N HIS A 110 25.69 4.82 18.85
CA HIS A 110 27.01 5.48 18.83
C HIS A 110 26.97 7.01 19.12
N GLU A 111 25.81 7.66 19.07
CA GLU A 111 25.70 9.11 19.30
C GLU A 111 25.44 9.52 20.77
N LYS A 112 24.97 8.60 21.63
CA LYS A 112 24.67 8.95 23.04
C LYS A 112 25.90 9.01 23.97
N GLY A 113 27.11 8.88 23.44
CA GLY A 113 28.36 8.82 24.21
C GLY A 113 29.27 10.05 24.15
N LYS A 114 28.92 11.11 23.42
CA LYS A 114 29.82 12.27 23.19
C LYS A 114 29.27 13.61 23.69
N THR A 115 28.77 13.66 24.92
CA THR A 115 28.63 14.96 25.61
C THR A 115 28.80 14.74 27.10
N ASN A 116 30.04 14.87 27.58
CA ASN A 116 30.41 15.34 28.92
C ASN A 116 31.91 15.10 29.17
N LYS A 117 32.75 15.92 28.54
CA LYS A 117 34.04 16.26 29.12
C LYS A 117 34.55 17.55 28.49
N GLU A 118 34.27 18.67 29.15
CA GLU A 118 35.07 19.88 29.16
C GLU A 118 34.43 20.88 30.14
N ILE A 119 34.62 20.60 31.43
CA ILE A 119 34.70 21.65 32.44
C ILE A 119 36.02 21.40 33.15
N ASN A 120 37.02 22.22 32.85
CA ASN A 120 38.10 22.65 33.72
C ASN A 120 38.78 23.85 33.08
#